data_AF-A0A5M9MTF6-F1
#
_entry.id   AF-A0A5M9MTF6-F1
#
_cell.length_a   1.000
_cell.length_b   1.000
_cell.length_c   1.000
_cell.angle_alpha   90.00
_cell.angle_beta   90.00
_cell.angle_gamma   90.00
#
_symmetry.space_group_name_H-M   'P 1'
#
loop_
_entity.id
_entity.type
_entity.pdbx_description
1 polymer ?
#
loop_
_entity_poly.entity_id
_entity_poly.type
_entity_poly.pdbx_seq_one_letter_code
_entity_poly.pdbx_strand_id
1 'polypeptide(L)'
;MKMETLRRAYGIAEPVRRGMELKLVRDGTFRPAVLGGTKGGNVHEDILTLGGRDAEIGWEDVFHGDEFREPPAFHDEMEKRLRMHH
;
A
#
# COMPACT_ATOMS: atom_id res chain seq x y z
N MET A 1 -5.16 19.64 -10.22
CA MET A 1 -4.02 20.59 -10.12
C MET A 1 -2.67 19.94 -10.43
N LYS A 2 -2.22 18.86 -9.76
CA LYS A 2 -0.84 18.31 -9.96
C LYS A 2 -0.50 17.78 -11.37
N MET A 3 -1.40 17.01 -12.02
CA MET A 3 -1.20 16.57 -13.41
C MET A 3 -1.22 17.72 -14.43
N GLU A 4 -1.95 18.78 -14.10
CA GLU A 4 -2.02 19.99 -14.91
C GLU A 4 -0.71 20.76 -14.85
N THR A 5 -0.04 20.77 -13.69
CA THR A 5 1.32 21.30 -13.53
C THR A 5 2.32 20.56 -14.41
N LEU A 6 2.29 19.21 -14.41
CA LEU A 6 3.13 18.41 -15.32
C LEU A 6 2.85 18.75 -16.79
N ARG A 7 1.56 18.85 -17.14
CA ARG A 7 1.15 19.22 -18.51
C ARG A 7 1.71 20.58 -18.92
N ARG A 8 1.68 21.56 -18.02
CA ARG A 8 2.19 22.92 -18.29
C ARG A 8 3.71 22.94 -18.41
N ALA A 9 4.43 22.17 -17.60
CA ALA A 9 5.89 22.16 -17.60
C ALA A 9 6.49 21.30 -18.74
N TYR A 10 5.88 20.17 -19.05
CA TYR A 10 6.46 19.13 -19.91
C TYR A 10 5.57 18.70 -21.07
N GLY A 11 4.42 19.34 -21.26
CA GLY A 11 3.47 19.00 -22.31
C GLY A 11 2.62 17.77 -22.01
N ILE A 12 1.81 17.35 -22.98
CA ILE A 12 0.79 16.30 -22.78
C ILE A 12 1.37 14.90 -22.60
N ALA A 13 2.56 14.64 -23.13
CA ALA A 13 3.19 13.33 -23.07
C ALA A 13 3.45 12.89 -21.61
N GLU A 14 3.82 13.83 -20.74
CA GLU A 14 4.25 13.50 -19.39
C GLU A 14 3.13 13.05 -18.45
N PRO A 15 1.96 13.72 -18.39
CA PRO A 15 0.79 13.18 -17.68
C PRO A 15 0.34 11.81 -18.21
N VAL A 16 0.44 11.56 -19.51
CA VAL A 16 0.06 10.29 -20.13
C VAL A 16 1.02 9.18 -19.67
N ARG A 17 2.33 9.39 -19.81
CA ARG A 17 3.36 8.46 -19.34
C ARG A 17 3.20 8.17 -17.85
N ARG A 18 3.05 9.21 -17.02
CA ARG A 18 2.86 9.08 -15.57
C ARG A 18 1.61 8.26 -15.22
N GLY A 19 0.51 8.48 -15.93
CA GLY A 19 -0.71 7.70 -15.75
C GLY A 19 -0.52 6.22 -16.11
N MET A 20 0.23 5.93 -17.18
CA MET A 20 0.54 4.56 -17.58
C MET A 20 1.45 3.85 -16.55
N GLU A 21 2.48 4.54 -16.06
CA GLU A 21 3.39 4.01 -15.03
C GLU A 21 2.65 3.66 -13.73
N LEU A 22 1.79 4.56 -13.25
CA LEU A 22 0.95 4.32 -12.08
C LEU A 22 0.01 3.13 -12.27
N LYS A 23 -0.58 2.99 -13.47
CA LYS A 23 -1.43 1.83 -13.79
C LYS A 23 -0.65 0.53 -13.70
N LEU A 24 0.52 0.45 -14.35
CA LEU A 24 1.36 -0.75 -14.32
C LEU A 24 1.78 -1.13 -12.90
N VAL A 25 2.11 -0.14 -12.08
CA VAL A 25 2.51 -0.37 -10.69
C VAL A 25 1.35 -0.86 -9.81
N ARG A 26 0.14 -0.34 -10.01
CA ARG A 26 -1.07 -0.80 -9.31
C ARG A 26 -1.46 -2.22 -9.71
N ASP A 27 -1.26 -2.57 -10.97
CA ASP A 27 -1.52 -3.91 -11.50
C ASP A 27 -0.41 -4.91 -11.10
N GLY A 28 0.72 -4.41 -10.57
CA GLY A 28 1.87 -5.21 -10.14
C GLY A 28 1.66 -5.90 -8.79
N THR A 29 2.25 -7.09 -8.64
CA THR A 29 2.16 -7.91 -7.41
C THR A 29 3.41 -7.84 -6.53
N PHE A 30 4.44 -7.10 -6.95
CA PHE A 30 5.70 -7.04 -6.23
C PHE A 30 5.55 -6.23 -4.93
N ARG A 31 5.58 -6.93 -3.80
CA ARG A 31 5.51 -6.34 -2.46
C ARG A 31 6.60 -6.94 -1.57
N PRO A 32 7.79 -6.33 -1.51
CA PRO A 32 8.90 -6.83 -0.70
C PRO A 32 8.53 -6.97 0.77
N ALA A 33 8.76 -8.14 1.36
CA ALA A 33 8.50 -8.37 2.78
C ALA A 33 9.31 -7.43 3.69
N VAL A 34 10.54 -7.10 3.29
CA VAL A 34 11.42 -6.15 4.00
C VAL A 34 10.85 -4.73 4.06
N LEU A 35 9.90 -4.39 3.17
CA LEU A 35 9.18 -3.11 3.15
C LEU A 35 7.73 -3.24 3.63
N GLY A 36 7.42 -4.28 4.42
CA GLY A 36 6.07 -4.50 4.98
C GLY A 36 5.18 -5.46 4.18
N GLY A 37 5.63 -5.97 3.04
CA GLY A 37 4.93 -6.99 2.26
C GLY A 37 3.51 -6.57 1.88
N THR A 38 2.53 -7.47 2.01
CA THR A 38 1.12 -7.16 1.69
C THR A 38 0.46 -6.23 2.68
N LYS A 39 0.99 -6.12 3.91
CA LYS A 39 0.49 -5.19 4.93
C LYS A 39 1.02 -3.77 4.70
N GLY A 40 2.23 -3.66 4.14
CA GLY A 40 2.80 -2.41 3.67
C GLY A 40 2.11 -1.88 2.40
N GLY A 41 2.20 -0.57 2.22
CA GLY A 41 1.83 0.11 0.98
C GLY A 41 2.62 -0.38 -0.24
N ASN A 42 2.32 0.17 -1.42
CA ASN A 42 3.07 -0.12 -2.63
C ASN A 42 4.14 0.95 -2.83
N VAL A 43 5.39 0.63 -2.45
CA VAL A 43 6.53 1.57 -2.54
C VAL A 43 6.70 2.20 -3.92
N HIS A 44 6.42 1.47 -4.99
CA HIS A 44 6.52 2.01 -6.35
C HIS A 44 5.41 3.03 -6.62
N GLU A 45 4.23 2.83 -6.05
CA GLU A 45 3.12 3.78 -6.15
C GLU A 45 3.44 5.04 -5.34
N ASP A 46 4.03 4.89 -4.16
CA ASP A 46 4.40 6.02 -3.30
C ASP A 46 5.43 6.95 -3.96
N ILE A 47 6.41 6.37 -4.68
CA ILE A 47 7.41 7.12 -5.46
C ILE A 47 6.77 7.82 -6.68
N LEU A 48 5.86 7.13 -7.38
CA LEU A 48 5.29 7.65 -8.62
C LEU A 48 4.15 8.63 -8.40
N THR A 49 3.49 8.57 -7.26
CA THR A 49 2.41 9.49 -6.90
C THR A 49 2.96 10.91 -6.81
N LEU A 50 2.28 11.86 -7.44
CA LEU A 50 2.81 13.22 -7.55
C LEU A 50 2.78 13.96 -6.22
N GLY A 51 3.96 14.39 -5.76
CA GLY A 51 4.20 14.87 -4.39
C GLY A 51 4.22 13.69 -3.42
N GLY A 52 5.00 12.66 -3.78
CA GLY A 52 4.97 11.30 -3.24
C GLY A 52 5.15 11.21 -1.73
N ARG A 53 4.80 10.03 -1.22
CA ARG A 53 4.91 9.69 0.20
C ARG A 53 6.18 8.89 0.51
N ASP A 54 7.05 8.71 -0.48
CA ASP A 54 8.27 7.90 -0.38
C ASP A 54 9.27 8.42 0.64
N ALA A 55 9.19 9.72 0.98
CA ALA A 55 10.02 10.37 1.99
C ALA A 55 9.22 10.83 3.23
N GLU A 56 7.97 10.42 3.37
CA GLU A 56 7.10 10.80 4.49
C GLU A 56 6.66 9.56 5.26
N ILE A 57 6.47 9.70 6.58
CA ILE A 57 5.93 8.64 7.44
C ILE A 57 4.75 9.18 8.24
N GLY A 58 3.61 8.52 8.08
CA GLY A 58 2.37 8.77 8.80
C GLY A 58 2.19 7.82 9.98
N TRP A 59 1.13 8.06 10.75
CA TRP A 59 0.77 7.21 11.90
C TRP A 59 0.27 5.84 11.42
N GLU A 60 -0.49 5.83 10.35
CA GLU A 60 -1.06 4.64 9.70
C GLU A 60 -0.01 3.72 9.08
N ASP A 61 1.20 4.22 8.80
CA ASP A 61 2.30 3.41 8.26
C ASP A 61 2.99 2.57 9.36
N VAL A 62 2.81 2.98 10.63
CA VAL A 62 3.37 2.31 11.81
C VAL A 62 2.30 1.47 12.51
N PHE A 63 1.09 2.00 12.63
CA PHE A 63 0.00 1.41 13.39
C PHE A 63 -1.13 0.97 12.46
N HIS A 64 -1.26 -0.34 12.31
CA HIS A 64 -2.16 -1.07 11.42
C HIS A 64 -3.44 -1.56 12.12
N GLY A 65 -3.60 -1.29 13.42
CA GLY A 65 -4.80 -1.57 14.20
C GLY A 65 -4.85 -2.96 14.84
N ASP A 66 -3.78 -3.76 14.69
CA ASP A 66 -3.68 -5.11 15.26
C ASP A 66 -2.68 -5.18 16.43
N GLU A 67 -2.04 -4.05 16.77
CA GLU A 67 -0.94 -3.98 17.74
C GLU A 67 -1.39 -4.32 19.17
N PHE A 68 -2.67 -4.09 19.48
CA PHE A 68 -3.26 -4.37 20.79
C PHE A 68 -4.20 -5.57 20.76
N ARG A 69 -4.28 -6.29 19.64
CA ARG A 69 -5.11 -7.48 19.56
C ARG A 69 -4.46 -8.58 20.38
N GLU A 70 -5.20 -9.11 21.36
CA GLU A 70 -4.74 -10.30 22.08
C GLU A 70 -4.50 -11.44 21.10
N PRO A 71 -3.35 -12.14 21.19
CA PRO A 71 -3.11 -13.33 20.40
C PRO A 71 -4.25 -14.33 20.63
N PRO A 72 -4.73 -15.03 19.57
CA PRO A 72 -5.77 -16.03 19.74
C PRO A 72 -5.34 -17.05 20.82
N ALA A 73 -6.24 -17.32 21.77
CA ALA A 73 -5.99 -18.33 22.77
C ALA A 73 -6.02 -19.73 22.12
N PHE A 74 -5.42 -20.71 22.79
CA PHE A 74 -5.43 -22.10 22.32
C PHE A 74 -6.84 -22.61 21.98
N HIS A 75 -7.84 -22.19 22.75
CA HIS A 75 -9.25 -22.52 22.52
C HIS A 75 -9.77 -21.94 21.19
N ASP A 76 -9.47 -20.68 20.88
CA ASP A 76 -9.89 -20.02 19.62
C ASP A 76 -9.30 -20.72 18.39
N GLU A 77 -8.05 -21.17 18.51
CA GLU A 77 -7.38 -21.88 17.43
C GLU A 77 -7.95 -23.30 17.23
N MET A 78 -8.33 -23.97 18.33
CA MET A 78 -9.03 -25.26 18.27
C MET A 78 -10.43 -25.12 17.66
N GLU A 79 -11.23 -24.14 18.05
CA GLU A 79 -12.56 -23.90 17.48
C GLU A 79 -12.48 -23.64 15.97
N LYS A 80 -11.53 -22.79 15.54
CA LYS A 80 -11.32 -22.49 14.12
C LYS A 80 -10.92 -23.72 13.30
N ARG A 81 -10.04 -24.58 13.83
CA ARG A 81 -9.57 -25.78 13.12
C ARG A 81 -10.60 -26.90 13.14
N LEU A 82 -11.35 -27.04 14.22
CA LEU A 82 -12.28 -28.15 14.44
C LEU A 82 -13.73 -27.81 14.09
N ARG A 83 -14.02 -26.57 13.68
CA ARG A 83 -15.37 -26.07 13.37
C ARG A 83 -16.35 -26.34 14.52
N MET A 84 -15.86 -26.24 15.75
CA MET A 84 -16.70 -26.34 16.93
C MET A 84 -17.45 -25.03 17.06
N HIS A 85 -18.67 -24.98 16.55
CA HIS A 85 -19.61 -23.88 16.74
C HIS A 85 -20.58 -24.24 17.86
N HIS A 86 -20.89 -23.28 18.73
CA HIS A 86 -22.09 -23.29 19.55
C HIS A 86 -23.23 -22.53 18.85
#